data_AF-A0A914UMJ4-F1
#
_entry.id   AF-A0A914UMJ4-F1
#
_cell.length_a   1.000
_cell.length_b   1.000
_cell.length_c   1.000
_cell.angle_alpha   90.00
_cell.angle_beta   90.00
_cell.angle_gamma   90.00
#
_symmetry.space_group_name_H-M   'P 1'
#
loop_
_entity.id
_entity.type
_entity.pdbx_description
1 polymer ?
#
loop_
_entity_poly.entity_id
_entity_poly.type
_entity_poly.pdbx_seq_one_letter_code
_entity_poly.pdbx_strand_id
1 'polypeptide(L)'
;MVTKRRLPFFLIPPVIAFEVFLLSGSWLTYRELRNSSESRLWFRRNFPRVLDWFYGFEDIASRGQLLGSRRKTQDLREWTGADKDESD
;
A
#
# COMPACT_ATOMS: atom_id res chain seq x y z
N MET A 1 -36.96 4.29 -18.88
CA MET A 1 -36.47 2.95 -19.27
C MET A 1 -34.98 2.89 -19.00
N VAL A 2 -34.53 2.14 -17.98
CA VAL A 2 -33.10 2.00 -17.65
C VAL A 2 -32.52 0.87 -18.48
N THR A 3 -31.72 1.22 -19.49
CA THR A 3 -31.05 0.26 -20.36
C THR A 3 -29.95 -0.45 -19.57
N LYS A 4 -30.23 -1.67 -19.09
CA LYS A 4 -29.22 -2.58 -18.54
C LYS A 4 -28.23 -2.95 -19.66
N ARG A 5 -27.15 -2.18 -19.82
CA ARG A 5 -26.01 -2.57 -20.66
C ARG A 5 -25.37 -3.79 -20.01
N ARG A 6 -25.72 -4.98 -20.49
CA ARG A 6 -25.02 -6.22 -20.11
C ARG A 6 -23.62 -6.14 -20.69
N LEU A 7 -22.59 -6.21 -19.83
CA LEU A 7 -21.21 -6.37 -20.28
C LEU A 7 -21.16 -7.61 -21.19
N PRO A 8 -20.60 -7.51 -22.40
CA PRO A 8 -20.51 -8.64 -23.28
C PRO A 8 -19.66 -9.75 -22.65
N PHE A 9 -20.16 -10.99 -22.69
CA PHE A 9 -19.53 -12.13 -22.03
C PHE A 9 -18.06 -12.36 -22.43
N PHE A 10 -17.64 -11.91 -23.61
CA PHE A 10 -16.25 -12.01 -24.08
C PHE A 10 -15.28 -11.02 -23.42
N LEU A 11 -15.77 -9.95 -22.78
CA LEU A 11 -14.93 -9.03 -21.99
C LEU A 11 -14.75 -9.48 -20.54
N ILE A 12 -15.51 -10.48 -20.08
CA ILE A 12 -15.41 -10.98 -18.71
C ILE A 12 -14.03 -11.62 -18.44
N PRO A 13 -13.49 -12.52 -19.29
CA PRO A 13 -12.17 -13.12 -19.05
C PRO A 13 -11.00 -12.11 -18.96
N PRO A 14 -10.84 -11.13 -19.86
CA PRO A 14 -9.75 -10.15 -19.74
C PRO A 14 -9.92 -9.22 -18.54
N VAL A 15 -11.16 -8.89 -18.15
CA VAL A 15 -11.41 -8.10 -16.93
C VAL A 15 -11.01 -8.88 -15.68
N ILE A 16 -11.39 -10.15 -15.57
CA ILE A 16 -10.98 -11.01 -14.44
C ILE A 16 -9.45 -11.14 -14.39
N ALA A 17 -8.79 -11.36 -15.53
CA ALA A 17 -7.34 -11.47 -15.58
C ALA A 17 -6.65 -10.17 -15.11
N PHE A 18 -7.19 -9.01 -15.52
CA PHE A 18 -6.71 -7.71 -15.09
C PHE A 18 -6.89 -7.49 -13.59
N GLU A 19 -8.05 -7.86 -13.03
CA GLU A 19 -8.29 -7.78 -11.57
C GLU A 19 -7.34 -8.68 -10.78
N VAL A 20 -7.12 -9.92 -11.23
CA VAL A 20 -6.16 -10.84 -10.60
C VAL A 20 -4.74 -10.27 -10.65
N PHE A 21 -4.35 -9.65 -11.76
CA PHE A 21 -3.06 -8.99 -11.90
C PHE A 21 -2.91 -7.82 -10.93
N LEU A 22 -3.91 -6.94 -10.84
CA LEU A 22 -3.92 -5.81 -9.90
C LEU A 22 -3.87 -6.27 -8.44
N LEU A 23 -4.63 -7.30 -8.08
CA LEU A 23 -4.63 -7.88 -6.73
C LEU A 23 -3.28 -8.50 -6.39
N SER A 24 -2.67 -9.23 -7.34
CA SER A 24 -1.36 -9.84 -7.16
C SER A 24 -0.26 -8.79 -6.99
N GLY A 25 -0.27 -7.75 -7.81
CA GLY A 25 0.65 -6.61 -7.70
C GLY A 25 0.49 -5.89 -6.36
N SER A 26 -0.75 -5.59 -5.97
CA SER A 26 -1.05 -4.94 -4.69
C SER A 26 -0.58 -5.78 -3.50
N TRP A 27 -0.77 -7.10 -3.56
CA TRP A 27 -0.29 -8.01 -2.52
C TRP A 27 1.23 -8.06 -2.42
N LEU A 28 1.93 -8.10 -3.56
CA LEU A 28 3.39 -8.05 -3.59
C LEU A 28 3.92 -6.75 -2.99
N THR A 29 3.34 -5.61 -3.37
CA THR A 29 3.69 -4.30 -2.79
C THR A 29 3.43 -4.27 -1.28
N TYR A 30 2.28 -4.79 -0.83
CA TYR A 30 1.98 -4.88 0.60
C TYR A 30 2.99 -5.75 1.36
N ARG A 31 3.33 -6.92 0.82
CA ARG A 31 4.31 -7.83 1.40
C ARG A 31 5.69 -7.18 1.51
N GLU A 32 6.10 -6.46 0.47
CA GLU A 32 7.37 -5.76 0.42
C GLU A 32 7.44 -4.64 1.47
N LEU A 33 6.41 -3.78 1.51
CA LEU A 33 6.27 -2.72 2.51
C LEU A 33 6.25 -3.27 3.95
N ARG A 34 5.66 -4.44 4.16
CA ARG A 34 5.57 -5.02 5.50
C ARG A 34 6.90 -5.53 6.02
N ASN A 35 7.77 -6.03 5.14
CA ASN A 35 9.01 -6.71 5.50
C ASN A 35 10.25 -5.79 5.46
N SER A 36 10.27 -4.76 4.61
CA SER A 36 11.46 -3.93 4.39
C SER A 36 11.21 -2.47 4.77
N SER A 37 12.01 -1.93 5.69
CA SER A 37 12.00 -0.50 6.05
C SER A 37 12.59 0.36 4.93
N GLU A 38 13.57 -0.14 4.18
CA GLU A 38 14.15 0.55 3.01
C GLU A 38 13.11 0.71 1.89
N SER A 39 12.32 -0.33 1.64
CA SER A 39 11.23 -0.26 0.67
C SER A 39 10.20 0.78 1.10
N ARG A 40 9.84 0.84 2.39
CA ARG A 40 8.97 1.89 2.93
C ARG A 40 9.57 3.29 2.76
N LEU A 41 10.88 3.45 2.94
CA LEU A 41 11.58 4.72 2.72
C LEU A 41 11.55 5.14 1.25
N TRP A 42 11.79 4.21 0.32
CA TRP A 42 11.69 4.48 -1.11
C TRP A 42 10.26 4.89 -1.50
N PHE A 43 9.25 4.20 -0.96
CA PHE A 43 7.85 4.55 -1.17
C PHE A 43 7.50 5.91 -0.56
N ARG A 44 8.06 6.27 0.60
CA ARG A 44 7.90 7.61 1.19
C ARG A 44 8.38 8.69 0.22
N ARG A 45 9.52 8.48 -0.43
CA ARG A 45 10.15 9.46 -1.34
C ARG A 45 9.41 9.58 -2.68
N ASN A 46 8.98 8.46 -3.27
CA ASN A 46 8.39 8.44 -4.62
C ASN A 46 6.85 8.47 -4.62
N PHE A 47 6.22 7.79 -3.67
CA PHE A 47 4.77 7.56 -3.63
C PHE A 47 4.20 7.67 -2.19
N PRO A 48 4.29 8.84 -1.55
CA PRO A 48 3.91 9.01 -0.14
C PRO A 48 2.45 8.61 0.14
N ARG A 49 1.55 8.84 -0.81
CA ARG A 49 0.14 8.45 -0.69
C ARG A 49 -0.07 6.95 -0.59
N VAL A 50 0.74 6.15 -1.30
CA VAL A 50 0.64 4.68 -1.26
C VAL A 50 1.08 4.18 0.11
N LEU A 51 2.13 4.79 0.67
CA LEU A 51 2.62 4.46 2.00
C LEU A 51 1.61 4.85 3.09
N ASP A 52 0.96 6.01 2.98
CA ASP A 52 -0.11 6.41 3.90
C ASP A 52 -1.32 5.46 3.82
N TRP A 53 -1.69 5.04 2.62
CA TRP A 53 -2.71 4.01 2.42
C TRP A 53 -2.32 2.68 3.06
N PHE A 54 -1.06 2.27 2.97
CA PHE A 54 -0.55 1.06 3.62
C PHE A 54 -0.72 1.13 5.15
N TYR A 55 -0.32 2.23 5.78
CA TYR A 55 -0.50 2.40 7.23
C TYR A 55 -1.98 2.45 7.64
N GLY A 56 -2.81 3.17 6.89
CA GLY A 56 -4.25 3.21 7.13
C GLY A 56 -4.91 1.84 6.97
N PHE A 57 -4.49 1.06 5.98
CA PHE A 57 -4.95 -0.31 5.80
C PHE A 57 -4.52 -1.23 6.95
N GLU A 58 -3.27 -1.13 7.42
CA GLU A 58 -2.83 -1.87 8.61
C GLU A 58 -3.67 -1.50 9.85
N ASP A 59 -4.03 -0.23 10.02
CA ASP A 59 -4.90 0.21 11.11
C ASP A 59 -6.30 -0.42 11.04
N ILE A 60 -6.91 -0.42 9.85
CA ILE A 60 -8.22 -1.05 9.61
C ILE A 60 -8.15 -2.55 9.85
N ALA A 61 -7.12 -3.23 9.30
CA ALA A 61 -6.90 -4.65 9.46
C ALA A 61 -6.66 -5.03 10.94
N SER A 62 -6.02 -4.15 11.71
CA SER A 62 -5.78 -4.33 13.14
C SER A 62 -6.99 -4.10 14.04
N ARG A 63 -8.18 -3.81 13.46
CA ARG A 63 -9.45 -3.61 14.17
C ARG A 63 -9.35 -2.62 15.33
N GLY A 64 -8.63 -1.51 15.13
CA GLY A 64 -8.50 -0.44 16.12
C GLY A 64 -7.29 -0.54 17.05
N GLN A 65 -6.37 -1.49 16.83
CA GLN A 65 -5.10 -1.53 17.56
C GLN A 65 -4.08 -0.48 17.07
N LEU A 66 -4.40 0.26 16.00
CA LEU A 66 -3.60 1.35 15.43
C LEU A 66 -2.16 0.92 15.11
N LEU A 67 -1.98 -0.31 14.60
CA LEU A 67 -0.66 -0.88 14.32
C LEU A 67 0.07 -0.12 13.21
N GLY A 68 -0.62 0.28 12.16
CA GLY A 68 -0.07 1.07 11.07
C GLY A 68 0.34 2.47 11.53
N SER A 69 -0.46 3.14 12.36
CA SER A 69 -0.12 4.44 12.95
C SER A 69 1.12 4.35 13.87
N ARG A 70 1.22 3.29 14.68
CA ARG A 70 2.40 3.03 15.51
C ARG A 70 3.64 2.79 14.66
N ARG A 71 3.51 1.96 13.64
CA ARG A 71 4.59 1.66 12.69
C ARG A 71 5.04 2.90 11.93
N LYS A 72 4.11 3.71 11.43
CA LYS A 72 4.39 5.01 10.80
C LYS A 72 5.21 5.91 11.71
N THR A 73 4.83 6.00 12.98
CA THR A 73 5.55 6.82 13.96
C THR A 73 6.95 6.28 14.22
N GLN A 74 7.11 4.97 14.32
CA GLN A 74 8.41 4.32 14.47
C GLN A 74 9.30 4.57 13.24
N ASP A 75 8.80 4.30 12.04
CA ASP A 75 9.54 4.49 10.78
C ASP A 75 9.96 5.97 10.62
N LEU A 76 9.07 6.92 10.94
CA LEU A 76 9.41 8.35 10.89
C LEU A 76 10.53 8.72 11.87
N ARG A 77 10.54 8.15 13.08
CA ARG A 77 11.62 8.38 14.05
C ARG A 77 12.94 7.79 13.58
N GLU A 78 12.91 6.58 13.03
CA GLU A 78 14.11 5.93 12.49
C GLU A 78 14.69 6.74 11.33
N TRP A 79 13.85 7.21 10.41
CA TRP A 79 14.31 7.99 9.26
C TRP A 79 14.75 9.41 9.63
N THR A 80 14.05 10.09 10.55
CA THR A 80 14.46 11.43 11.00
C THR A 80 15.67 11.41 11.93
N GLY A 81 15.91 10.30 12.61
CA GLY A 81 17.15 10.04 13.36
C GLY A 81 18.32 9.77 12.42
N ALA A 82 18.14 8.91 11.42
CA ALA A 82 19.16 8.61 10.41
C ALA A 82 19.54 9.86 9.58
N ASP A 83 18.57 10.72 9.25
CA ASP A 83 18.83 11.98 8.52
C ASP A 83 19.73 12.96 9.33
N LYS A 84 19.79 12.84 10.68
CA LYS A 84 20.66 13.68 11.52
C LYS A 84 22.11 13.18 11.59
N ASP A 85 22.32 11.87 11.55
CA ASP A 85 23.66 11.28 11.66
C ASP A 85 24.45 11.37 10.34
N GLU A 86 23.78 11.64 9.21
CA GLU A 86 24.40 11.82 7.88
C GLU A 86 24.80 13.29 7.59
N SER A 87 24.53 14.23 8.51
CA SER A 87 24.82 15.67 8.35
C SER A 87 25.93 16.23 9.25
N ASP A 88 26.63 15.38 10.01
CA ASP A 88 27.86 15.69 10.77
C ASP A 88 29.10 15.06 10.11
#